data_AF-A0A925QKY4-F1
#
_entry.id   AF-A0A925QKY4-F1
#
_cell.length_a   1.000
_cell.length_b   1.000
_cell.length_c   1.000
_cell.angle_alpha   90.00
_cell.angle_beta   90.00
_cell.angle_gamma   90.00
#
_symmetry.space_group_name_H-M   'P 1'
#
loop_
_entity.id
_entity.type
_entity.pdbx_description
1 polymer ?
#
loop_
_entity_poly.entity_id
_entity_poly.type
_entity_poly.pdbx_seq_one_letter_code
_entity_poly.pdbx_strand_id
1 'polypeptide(L)'
;FVGFPLHPAGKPADERAAHLFEVTCPMLFLQGTRDELAALPLLQPLVRQLGAHATLALFDDADHAFHVRASSGRTHAQTRDALAAAMASWLRARL
;
A
#
# COMPACT_ATOMS: atom_id res chain seq x y z
N PHE A 1 6.14 -1.91 -3.33
CA PHE A 1 5.73 -2.47 -2.03
C PHE A 1 4.36 -3.12 -2.15
N VAL A 2 4.23 -4.33 -1.62
CA VAL A 2 2.98 -5.11 -1.58
C VAL A 2 2.69 -5.38 -0.11
N GLY A 3 1.90 -4.52 0.53
CA GLY A 3 1.79 -4.44 2.00
C GLY A 3 3.07 -3.89 2.62
N PHE A 4 3.24 -2.56 2.67
CA PHE A 4 4.43 -1.96 3.30
C PHE A 4 4.28 -1.95 4.83
N PRO A 5 5.19 -2.58 5.61
CA PRO A 5 5.06 -2.65 7.07
C PRO A 5 5.62 -1.38 7.73
N LEU A 6 4.90 -0.26 7.58
CA LEU A 6 5.28 1.06 8.11
C LEU A 6 5.60 1.01 9.61
N HIS A 7 4.85 0.24 10.38
CA HIS A 7 5.08 0.05 11.81
C HIS A 7 4.62 -1.34 12.30
N PRO A 8 5.04 -1.78 13.50
CA PRO A 8 4.46 -2.95 14.14
C PRO A 8 2.97 -2.75 14.46
N ALA A 9 2.19 -3.84 14.45
CA ALA A 9 0.79 -3.81 14.87
C ALA A 9 0.65 -3.27 16.31
N GLY A 10 -0.33 -2.40 16.52
CA GLY A 10 -0.58 -1.76 17.82
C GLY A 10 0.46 -0.71 18.25
N LYS A 11 1.45 -0.38 17.40
CA LYS A 11 2.46 0.66 17.67
C LYS A 11 2.61 1.63 16.48
N PRO A 12 1.59 2.46 16.16
CA PRO A 12 1.64 3.36 15.01
C PRO A 12 2.78 4.37 15.12
N ALA A 13 3.68 4.38 14.13
CA ALA A 13 4.79 5.30 13.96
C ALA A 13 5.21 5.33 12.49
N ASP A 14 5.99 6.32 12.07
CA ASP A 14 6.50 6.46 10.70
C ASP A 14 8.04 6.47 10.60
N GLU A 15 8.74 6.28 11.72
CA GLU A 15 10.22 6.29 11.80
C GLU A 15 10.88 5.34 10.79
N ARG A 16 10.25 4.20 10.50
CA ARG A 16 10.75 3.22 9.52
C ARG A 16 10.71 3.74 8.09
N ALA A 17 10.00 4.82 7.80
CA ALA A 17 9.89 5.39 6.47
C ALA A 17 11.02 6.37 6.11
N ALA A 18 11.89 6.76 7.05
CA ALA A 18 12.92 7.77 6.80
C ALA A 18 13.80 7.46 5.57
N HIS A 19 14.18 6.19 5.39
CA HIS A 19 14.99 5.75 4.25
C HIS A 19 14.29 5.91 2.89
N LEU A 20 12.96 6.02 2.85
CA LEU A 20 12.22 6.15 1.59
C LEU A 20 12.49 7.49 0.88
N PHE A 21 12.92 8.51 1.62
CA PHE A 21 13.27 9.82 1.05
C PHE A 21 14.60 9.80 0.27
N GLU A 22 15.42 8.77 0.46
CA GLU A 22 16.67 8.57 -0.28
C GLU A 22 16.45 7.72 -1.56
N VAL A 23 15.26 7.13 -1.73
CA VAL A 23 14.93 6.31 -2.89
C VAL A 23 14.61 7.21 -4.09
N THR A 24 15.45 7.14 -5.12
CA THR A 24 15.34 7.99 -6.32
C THR A 24 14.48 7.38 -7.43
N CYS A 25 14.16 6.08 -7.36
CA CYS A 25 13.32 5.40 -8.33
C CYS A 25 11.82 5.51 -7.98
N PRO A 26 10.91 5.41 -8.96
CA PRO A 26 9.48 5.39 -8.68
C PRO A 26 9.07 4.23 -7.78
N MET A 27 8.26 4.52 -6.76
CA MET A 27 7.76 3.60 -5.76
C MET A 27 6.25 3.43 -5.89
N LEU A 28 5.80 2.18 -5.99
CA LEU A 28 4.39 1.81 -5.91
C LEU A 28 4.08 1.18 -4.55
N PHE A 29 3.15 1.75 -3.81
CA PHE A 29 2.58 1.19 -2.59
C PHE A 29 1.22 0.59 -2.91
N LEU A 30 1.11 -0.73 -2.80
CA LEU A 30 -0.15 -1.45 -2.85
C LEU A 30 -0.51 -1.82 -1.41
N GLN A 31 -1.66 -1.35 -0.92
CA GLN A 31 -1.94 -1.38 0.51
C GLN A 31 -3.40 -1.70 0.82
N GLY A 32 -3.63 -2.68 1.69
CA GLY A 32 -4.97 -2.93 2.24
C GLY A 32 -5.41 -1.84 3.21
N THR A 33 -6.68 -1.42 3.17
CA THR A 33 -7.18 -0.36 4.06
C THR A 33 -7.33 -0.79 5.52
N ARG A 34 -7.23 -2.10 5.79
CA ARG A 34 -7.24 -2.70 7.14
C ARG A 34 -5.88 -3.25 7.56
N ASP A 35 -4.80 -2.87 6.88
CA ASP A 35 -3.46 -3.32 7.27
C ASP A 35 -3.04 -2.70 8.62
N GLU A 36 -2.90 -3.55 9.64
CA GLU A 36 -2.48 -3.16 10.98
C GLU A 36 -1.01 -2.75 11.08
N LEU A 37 -0.22 -3.03 10.04
CA LEU A 37 1.18 -2.65 9.92
C LEU A 37 1.36 -1.30 9.21
N ALA A 38 0.29 -0.71 8.68
CA ALA A 38 0.34 0.62 8.08
C ALA A 38 -0.98 1.38 8.22
N ALA A 39 -1.11 2.09 9.34
CA ALA A 39 -2.23 2.98 9.58
C ALA A 39 -2.32 4.05 8.47
N LEU A 40 -3.45 4.11 7.77
CA LEU A 40 -3.67 5.08 6.68
C LEU A 40 -3.44 6.55 7.08
N PRO A 41 -3.79 7.00 8.30
CA PRO A 41 -3.47 8.35 8.75
C PRO A 41 -1.98 8.68 8.79
N LEU A 42 -1.09 7.69 8.82
CA LEU A 42 0.37 7.85 8.73
C LEU A 42 0.87 7.63 7.30
N LEU A 43 0.39 6.58 6.65
CA LEU A 43 0.85 6.21 5.31
C LEU A 43 0.47 7.26 4.25
N GLN A 44 -0.74 7.82 4.29
CA GLN A 44 -1.19 8.77 3.28
C GLN A 44 -0.38 10.08 3.32
N PRO A 45 -0.14 10.73 4.47
CA PRO A 45 0.78 11.87 4.54
C PRO A 45 2.19 11.53 4.09
N LEU A 46 2.74 10.39 4.50
CA LEU A 46 4.07 9.94 4.08
C LEU A 46 4.18 9.85 2.55
N VAL A 47 3.23 9.17 1.89
CA VAL A 47 3.22 9.07 0.42
C VAL A 47 3.12 10.44 -0.23
N ARG A 48 2.32 11.36 0.33
CA ARG A 48 2.25 12.75 -0.17
C ARG A 48 3.58 13.48 -0.03
N GLN A 49 4.31 13.28 1.08
CA GLN A 49 5.63 13.87 1.31
C GLN A 49 6.69 13.31 0.34
N LEU A 50 6.62 12.03 -0.01
CA LEU A 50 7.48 11.42 -1.03
C LEU A 50 7.21 11.96 -2.46
N GLY A 51 6.08 12.66 -2.66
CA GLY A 51 5.79 13.42 -3.86
C GLY A 51 5.69 12.57 -5.12
N ALA A 52 6.24 13.08 -6.23
CA ALA A 52 6.13 12.46 -7.56
C ALA A 52 6.77 11.07 -7.65
N HIS A 53 7.65 10.71 -6.71
CA HIS A 53 8.27 9.40 -6.67
C HIS A 53 7.34 8.31 -6.15
N ALA A 54 6.28 8.63 -5.40
CA ALA A 54 5.42 7.64 -4.78
C ALA A 54 4.01 7.60 -5.38
N THR A 55 3.47 6.39 -5.56
CA THR A 55 2.07 6.15 -5.92
C THR A 55 1.45 5.21 -4.89
N LEU A 56 0.26 5.52 -4.39
CA LEU A 56 -0.48 4.66 -3.46
C LEU A 56 -1.77 4.15 -4.12
N ALA A 57 -1.94 2.83 -4.15
CA ALA A 57 -3.20 2.18 -4.48
C ALA A 57 -3.74 1.45 -3.26
N LEU A 58 -4.99 1.76 -2.91
CA LEU A 58 -5.68 1.20 -1.75
C LEU A 58 -6.62 0.08 -2.16
N PHE A 59 -6.65 -0.98 -1.35
CA PHE A 59 -7.53 -2.13 -1.53
C PHE A 59 -8.49 -2.19 -0.35
N ASP A 60 -9.75 -1.83 -0.61
CA ASP A 60 -10.78 -1.73 0.43
C ASP A 60 -10.99 -3.06 1.15
N ASP A 61 -11.14 -2.97 2.47
CA ASP A 61 -11.41 -4.09 3.38
C ASP A 61 -10.32 -5.17 3.44
N ALA A 62 -9.21 -4.96 2.75
CA ALA A 62 -8.09 -5.88 2.69
C ALA A 62 -7.11 -5.63 3.86
N ASP A 63 -6.60 -6.70 4.46
CA ASP A 63 -5.52 -6.65 5.46
C ASP A 63 -4.12 -6.64 4.80
N HIS A 64 -3.07 -6.83 5.59
CA HIS A 64 -1.68 -6.88 5.11
C HIS A 64 -1.44 -7.94 4.02
N ALA A 65 -2.09 -9.10 4.16
CA ALA A 65 -2.00 -10.22 3.23
C ALA A 65 -3.03 -10.12 2.09
N PHE A 66 -3.75 -8.99 2.01
CA PHE A 66 -4.85 -8.75 1.08
C PHE A 66 -6.04 -9.69 1.27
N HIS A 67 -6.20 -10.27 2.47
CA HIS A 67 -7.44 -10.94 2.83
C HIS A 67 -8.52 -9.92 3.09
N VAL A 68 -9.69 -10.14 2.50
CA VAL A 68 -10.86 -9.27 2.64
C VAL A 68 -11.91 -9.94 3.51
N ARG A 69 -12.73 -9.14 4.20
CA ARG A 69 -13.87 -9.67 4.95
C ARG A 69 -14.87 -10.30 4.00
N ALA A 70 -15.58 -11.34 4.45
CA ALA A 70 -16.70 -11.92 3.69
C ALA A 70 -17.78 -10.85 3.37
N SER A 71 -17.97 -9.87 4.26
CA SER A 71 -18.91 -8.76 4.07
C SER A 71 -18.49 -7.72 3.02
N SER A 72 -17.25 -7.78 2.51
CA SER A 72 -16.74 -6.82 1.51
C SER A 72 -17.33 -7.01 0.12
N GLY A 73 -18.01 -8.14 -0.13
CA GLY A 73 -18.51 -8.51 -1.45
C GLY A 73 -17.41 -8.93 -2.45
N ARG A 74 -16.16 -9.07 -2.00
CA ARG A 74 -15.02 -9.52 -2.81
C ARG A 74 -14.44 -10.82 -2.23
N THR A 75 -13.90 -11.65 -3.12
CA THR A 75 -13.07 -12.80 -2.75
C THR A 75 -11.59 -12.41 -2.68
N HIS A 76 -10.79 -13.19 -1.95
CA HIS A 76 -9.34 -13.02 -1.94
C HIS A 76 -8.72 -13.07 -3.34
N ALA A 77 -9.23 -13.97 -4.21
CA ALA A 77 -8.76 -14.08 -5.59
C ALA A 77 -9.01 -12.79 -6.38
N GLN A 78 -10.21 -12.22 -6.31
CA GLN A 78 -10.53 -10.94 -6.97
C GLN A 78 -9.65 -9.79 -6.48
N THR A 79 -9.34 -9.74 -5.18
CA THR A 79 -8.42 -8.74 -4.63
C THR A 79 -7.00 -8.90 -5.19
N ARG A 80 -6.50 -10.13 -5.31
CA ARG A 80 -5.19 -10.40 -5.93
C ARG A 80 -5.17 -10.06 -7.43
N ASP A 81 -6.25 -10.34 -8.15
CA ASP A 81 -6.35 -9.98 -9.58
C ASP A 81 -6.32 -8.46 -9.75
N ALA A 82 -7.03 -7.72 -8.90
CA ALA A 82 -6.98 -6.26 -8.85
C ALA A 82 -5.58 -5.74 -8.52
N LEU A 83 -4.86 -6.40 -7.60
CA LEU A 83 -3.48 -6.08 -7.23
C LEU A 83 -2.54 -6.20 -8.44
N ALA A 84 -2.62 -7.33 -9.14
CA ALA A 84 -1.83 -7.58 -10.35
C ALA A 84 -2.16 -6.58 -11.47
N ALA A 85 -3.45 -6.28 -11.67
CA ALA A 85 -3.90 -5.30 -12.65
C ALA A 85 -3.38 -3.89 -12.34
N ALA A 86 -3.45 -3.45 -11.08
CA ALA A 86 -2.94 -2.15 -10.64
C ALA A 86 -1.41 -2.03 -10.87
N MET A 87 -0.67 -3.08 -10.50
CA MET A 87 0.78 -3.14 -10.72
C MET A 87 1.14 -3.07 -12.21
N ALA A 88 0.47 -3.89 -13.04
CA ALA A 88 0.72 -3.92 -14.47
C ALA A 88 0.37 -2.57 -15.15
N SER A 89 -0.72 -1.93 -14.72
CA SER A 89 -1.11 -0.61 -15.21
C SER A 89 -0.07 0.46 -14.85
N TRP A 90 0.42 0.43 -13.62
CA TRP A 90 1.42 1.37 -13.15
C TRP A 90 2.76 1.24 -13.88
N LEU A 91 3.18 0.00 -14.18
CA LEU A 91 4.37 -0.30 -14.97
C LEU A 91 4.23 0.19 -16.41
N ARG A 92 3.09 -0.09 -17.07
CA ARG A 92 2.84 0.35 -18.44
C ARG A 92 2.85 1.87 -18.61
N ALA A 93 2.40 2.62 -17.60
CA ALA A 93 2.41 4.09 -17.63
C ALA A 93 3.81 4.71 -17.48
N ARG A 94 4.86 3.88 -17.34
CA ARG A 94 6.26 4.27 -17.13
C ARG A 94 7.23 3.67 -18.15
N LEU A 95 6.69 2.95 -19.14
CA LEU A 95 7.37 2.59 -20.38
C LEU A 95 7.18 3.72 -21.38
#